data_AF-A0AA41T6H9-F1
#
_entry.id   AF-A0AA41T6H9-F1
#
_cell.length_a   1.000
_cell.length_b   1.000
_cell.length_c   1.000
_cell.angle_alpha   90.00
_cell.angle_beta   90.00
_cell.angle_gamma   90.00
#
_symmetry.space_group_name_H-M   'P 1'
#
loop_
_entity.id
_entity.type
_entity.pdbx_description
1 polymer ?
#
loop_
_entity_poly.entity_id
_entity_poly.type
_entity_poly.pdbx_seq_one_letter_code
_entity_poly.pdbx_strand_id
1 'polypeptide(L)'
;MTSHDAMNQGMNGELERDEKVFLLGKEVVQYEGACKVNRGLWKKQGDKRIIDTPISEMGFAGIAVGAAMAGFGSICDYMMFGFSMQATDQFIQLPRSTTCSGASSLCP
;
A
#
# COMPACT_ATOMS: atom_id res chain seq x y z
N MET A 1 -3.07 23.81 -5.09
CA MET A 1 -2.82 22.41 -4.74
C MET A 1 -2.98 21.59 -6.01
N THR A 2 -1.94 20.86 -6.45
CA THR A 2 -2.07 19.92 -7.58
C THR A 2 -2.65 18.61 -7.06
N SER A 3 -3.24 17.78 -7.92
CA SER A 3 -3.84 16.49 -7.50
C SER A 3 -2.84 15.58 -6.78
N HIS A 4 -1.56 15.66 -7.16
CA HIS A 4 -0.47 14.91 -6.53
C HIS A 4 -0.21 15.40 -5.09
N ASP A 5 -0.26 16.71 -4.87
CA ASP A 5 -0.06 17.31 -3.54
C ASP A 5 -1.23 16.97 -2.60
N ALA A 6 -2.46 16.95 -3.13
CA ALA A 6 -3.65 16.53 -2.38
C ALA A 6 -3.55 15.06 -1.93
N MET A 7 -3.11 14.16 -2.81
CA MET A 7 -2.90 12.74 -2.47
C MET A 7 -1.80 12.58 -1.41
N ASN A 8 -0.68 13.30 -1.54
CA ASN A 8 0.40 13.27 -0.56
C ASN A 8 -0.09 13.72 0.83
N GLN A 9 -0.83 14.84 0.90
CA GLN A 9 -1.40 15.32 2.17
C GLN A 9 -2.37 14.32 2.79
N GLY A 10 -3.23 13.68 1.99
CA GLY A 10 -4.15 12.65 2.46
C GLY A 10 -3.42 11.43 3.03
N MET A 11 -2.42 10.91 2.31
CA MET A 11 -1.61 9.78 2.80
C MET A 11 -0.81 10.14 4.04
N ASN A 12 -0.21 11.33 4.09
CA ASN A 12 0.53 11.78 5.26
C ASN A 12 -0.39 11.90 6.48
N GLY A 13 -1.61 12.41 6.29
CA GLY A 13 -2.61 12.49 7.36
C GLY A 13 -3.00 11.13 7.93
N GLU A 14 -3.25 10.13 7.08
CA GLU A 14 -3.57 8.77 7.56
C GLU A 14 -2.37 8.07 8.21
N LEU A 15 -1.16 8.26 7.66
CA LEU A 15 0.07 7.72 8.25
C LEU A 15 0.39 8.33 9.63
N GLU A 16 0.07 9.61 9.82
CA GLU A 16 0.17 10.29 11.12
C GLU A 16 -0.92 9.87 12.09
N ARG A 17 -2.13 9.56 11.60
CA ARG A 17 -3.28 9.21 12.43
C ARG A 17 -3.21 7.79 12.99
N ASP A 18 -2.77 6.83 12.18
CA ASP A 18 -2.73 5.41 12.56
C ASP A 18 -1.34 4.82 12.33
N GLU A 19 -0.71 4.38 13.42
CA GLU A 19 0.61 3.74 13.40
C GLU A 19 0.63 2.39 12.67
N LYS A 20 -0.54 1.77 12.48
CA LYS A 20 -0.68 0.49 11.76
C LYS A 20 -0.70 0.66 10.25
N VAL A 21 -0.81 1.87 9.73
CA VAL A 21 -0.87 2.14 8.28
C VAL A 21 0.54 2.18 7.71
N PHE A 22 0.86 1.44 6.66
CA PHE A 22 2.18 1.51 6.02
C PHE A 22 2.06 1.50 4.50
N LEU A 23 3.04 2.10 3.82
CA LEU A 23 3.14 2.20 2.38
C LEU A 23 4.17 1.19 1.87
N LEU A 24 3.78 0.41 0.87
CA LEU A 24 4.64 -0.54 0.18
C LEU A 24 4.49 -0.36 -1.33
N GLY A 25 5.60 -0.40 -2.04
CA GLY A 25 5.57 -0.26 -3.48
C GLY A 25 6.96 -0.14 -4.07
N LYS A 26 7.00 -0.13 -5.39
CA LYS A 26 8.24 -0.04 -6.14
C LYS A 26 8.78 1.40 -6.13
N GLU A 27 10.03 1.56 -5.72
CA GLU A 27 10.77 2.82 -5.74
C GLU A 27 10.12 3.94 -4.90
N VAL A 28 9.40 3.58 -3.84
CA VAL A 28 8.71 4.53 -2.96
C VAL A 28 9.66 5.24 -1.99
N VAL A 29 10.84 4.68 -1.73
CA VAL A 29 11.82 5.22 -0.77
C VAL A 29 12.82 6.17 -1.44
N GLN A 30 13.66 5.66 -2.34
CA GLN A 30 14.77 6.44 -2.89
C GLN A 30 14.39 7.33 -4.07
N TYR A 31 13.35 6.95 -4.83
CA TYR A 31 12.90 7.68 -6.02
C TYR A 31 11.71 8.62 -5.72
N GLU A 32 11.22 8.64 -4.49
CA GLU A 32 10.04 9.41 -4.05
C GLU A 32 8.75 9.06 -4.84
N GLY A 33 8.71 7.87 -5.46
CA GLY A 33 7.61 7.36 -6.29
C GLY A 33 7.63 7.85 -7.74
N ALA A 34 7.09 7.05 -8.66
CA ALA A 34 7.13 7.30 -10.12
C ALA A 34 6.48 8.63 -10.55
N CYS A 35 5.48 9.10 -9.79
CA CYS A 35 4.78 10.37 -10.02
C CYS A 35 5.09 11.44 -8.96
N LYS A 36 6.12 11.25 -8.12
CA LYS A 36 6.47 12.12 -6.97
C LYS A 36 5.32 12.37 -5.99
N VAL A 37 4.33 11.48 -5.95
CA VAL A 37 3.20 11.56 -5.01
C VAL A 37 3.71 11.26 -3.59
N ASN A 38 4.74 10.43 -3.45
CA ASN A 38 5.27 9.99 -2.15
C ASN A 38 6.41 10.89 -1.62
N ARG A 39 6.54 12.11 -2.13
CA ARG A 39 7.64 13.02 -1.83
C ARG A 39 7.73 13.34 -0.34
N GLY A 40 8.90 13.12 0.25
CA GLY A 40 9.19 13.44 1.66
C GLY A 40 8.51 12.54 2.70
N LEU A 41 7.68 11.56 2.31
CA LEU A 41 7.01 10.64 3.25
C LEU A 41 8.02 9.72 3.95
N TRP A 42 9.00 9.19 3.21
CA TRP A 42 10.07 8.36 3.77
C TRP A 42 10.87 9.09 4.85
N LYS A 43 11.20 10.37 4.65
CA LYS A 43 11.93 11.19 5.63
C LYS A 43 11.14 11.44 6.91
N LYS A 44 9.81 11.43 6.84
CA LYS A 44 8.92 11.67 7.99
C LYS A 44 8.60 10.40 8.78
N GLN A 45 8.30 9.31 8.08
CA GLN A 45 7.75 8.08 8.67
C GLN A 45 8.79 6.94 8.81
N GLY A 46 9.93 7.06 8.14
CA GLY A 46 11.05 6.12 8.22
C GLY A 46 10.85 4.78 7.50
N ASP A 47 11.90 3.95 7.53
CA ASP A 47 11.98 2.67 6.80
C ASP A 47 10.96 1.62 7.26
N LYS A 48 10.42 1.75 8.47
CA LYS A 48 9.43 0.80 9.00
C LYS A 48 8.05 0.97 8.37
N ARG A 49 7.75 2.18 7.90
CA ARG A 49 6.42 2.58 7.42
C ARG A 49 6.38 2.76 5.91
N ILE A 50 7.50 3.12 5.30
CA ILE A 50 7.63 3.27 3.86
C ILE A 50 8.65 2.23 3.38
N ILE A 51 8.16 1.17 2.74
CA ILE A 51 8.95 -0.01 2.38
C ILE A 51 9.10 -0.08 0.86
N ASP A 52 10.35 -0.09 0.41
CA ASP A 52 10.67 -0.34 -0.99
C ASP A 52 10.60 -1.83 -1.29
N THR A 53 9.86 -2.21 -2.33
CA THR A 53 9.64 -3.62 -2.70
C THR A 53 10.30 -3.96 -4.04
N PRO A 54 10.78 -5.21 -4.23
CA PRO A 54 11.29 -5.65 -5.52
C PRO A 54 10.20 -5.66 -6.60
N ILE A 55 10.60 -5.87 -7.86
CA ILE A 55 9.69 -6.02 -9.01
C ILE A 55 8.95 -7.36 -8.93
N SER A 56 8.05 -7.47 -7.96
CA SER A 56 7.23 -8.64 -7.71
C SER A 56 5.86 -8.19 -7.20
N GLU A 57 5.02 -7.79 -8.13
CA GLU A 57 3.69 -7.24 -7.90
C GLU A 57 2.79 -8.20 -7.14
N MET A 58 2.83 -9.49 -7.51
CA MET A 58 2.10 -10.53 -6.78
C MET A 58 2.63 -10.72 -5.35
N GLY A 59 3.95 -10.60 -5.14
CA GLY A 59 4.59 -10.83 -3.86
C GLY A 59 4.21 -9.78 -2.83
N PHE A 60 4.39 -8.49 -3.15
CA PHE A 60 4.03 -7.43 -2.21
C PHE A 60 2.52 -7.27 -2.05
N ALA A 61 1.71 -7.59 -3.07
CA ALA A 61 0.27 -7.64 -2.93
C ALA A 61 -0.16 -8.71 -1.92
N GLY A 62 0.44 -9.91 -1.95
CA GLY A 62 0.15 -10.96 -0.97
C GLY A 62 0.57 -10.58 0.45
N ILE A 63 1.69 -9.86 0.61
CA ILE A 63 2.10 -9.32 1.92
C ILE A 63 1.09 -8.28 2.42
N ALA A 64 0.62 -7.40 1.54
CA ALA A 64 -0.40 -6.41 1.87
C ALA A 64 -1.72 -7.07 2.31
N VAL A 65 -2.17 -8.09 1.57
CA VAL A 65 -3.32 -8.92 1.95
C VAL A 65 -3.15 -9.54 3.33
N GLY A 66 -2.00 -10.17 3.58
CA GLY A 66 -1.70 -10.81 4.86
C GLY A 66 -1.65 -9.80 6.02
N ALA A 67 -1.10 -8.61 5.78
CA ALA A 67 -1.07 -7.53 6.75
C ALA A 67 -2.49 -6.99 7.06
N ALA A 68 -3.33 -6.83 6.03
CA ALA A 68 -4.72 -6.44 6.20
C ALA A 68 -5.52 -7.48 6.99
N MET A 69 -5.29 -8.78 6.73
CA MET A 69 -5.88 -9.86 7.53
C MET A 69 -5.39 -9.86 8.99
N ALA A 70 -4.16 -9.41 9.24
CA ALA A 70 -3.61 -9.23 10.59
C ALA A 70 -4.08 -7.93 11.27
N GLY A 71 -4.90 -7.11 10.61
CA GLY A 71 -5.46 -5.86 11.14
C GLY A 71 -4.54 -4.65 11.02
N PHE A 72 -3.57 -4.68 10.10
CA PHE A 72 -2.77 -3.51 9.71
C PHE A 72 -3.35 -2.85 8.45
N GLY A 73 -3.16 -1.54 8.31
CA GLY A 73 -3.53 -0.83 7.09
C GLY A 73 -2.38 -0.84 6.09
N SER A 74 -2.60 -1.34 4.88
CA SER A 74 -1.54 -1.38 3.85
C SER A 74 -1.92 -0.56 2.63
N ILE A 75 -1.06 0.38 2.23
CA ILE A 75 -1.20 1.17 1.01
C ILE A 75 -0.23 0.59 -0.03
N CYS A 76 -0.74 0.07 -1.15
CA CYS A 76 0.07 -0.49 -2.23
C CYS A 76 0.23 0.52 -3.38
N ASP A 77 1.46 0.94 -3.66
CA ASP A 77 1.77 1.82 -4.80
C ASP A 77 2.29 1.00 -6.01
N TYR A 78 1.51 1.02 -7.09
CA TYR A 78 1.90 0.42 -8.37
C TYR A 78 2.36 1.52 -9.33
N MET A 79 3.55 1.35 -9.91
CA MET A 79 4.13 2.29 -10.88
C MET A 79 3.20 2.61 -12.07
N MET A 80 2.47 1.61 -12.56
CA MET A 80 1.41 1.78 -13.55
C MET A 80 0.38 0.67 -13.39
N PHE A 81 -0.90 1.00 -13.61
CA PHE A 81 -2.00 0.04 -13.42
C PHE A 81 -1.84 -1.26 -14.24
N GLY A 82 -1.14 -1.24 -15.38
CA GLY A 82 -0.86 -2.45 -16.16
C GLY A 82 -0.12 -3.55 -15.39
N PHE A 83 0.68 -3.20 -14.39
CA PHE A 83 1.39 -4.16 -13.54
C PHE A 83 0.50 -4.78 -12.46
N SER A 84 -0.64 -4.16 -12.14
CA SER A 84 -1.63 -4.72 -11.21
C SER A 84 -2.28 -5.99 -11.76
N MET A 85 -2.22 -6.23 -13.08
CA MET A 85 -2.71 -7.47 -13.68
C MET A 85 -2.01 -8.72 -13.12
N GLN A 86 -0.74 -8.62 -12.76
CA GLN A 86 0.01 -9.72 -12.12
C GLN A 86 -0.43 -9.97 -10.67
N ALA A 87 -0.95 -8.94 -10.00
CA ALA A 87 -1.45 -9.00 -8.63
C ALA A 87 -2.98 -9.20 -8.55
N THR A 88 -3.67 -9.27 -9.69
CA THR A 88 -5.13 -9.30 -9.76
C THR A 88 -5.73 -10.52 -9.05
N ASP A 89 -5.01 -11.63 -9.01
CA ASP A 89 -5.39 -12.80 -8.24
C ASP A 89 -5.61 -12.47 -6.75
N GLN A 90 -4.68 -11.73 -6.15
CA GLN A 90 -4.78 -11.28 -4.77
C GLN A 90 -5.98 -10.33 -4.60
N PHE A 91 -6.19 -9.39 -5.52
CA PHE A 91 -7.34 -8.47 -5.48
C PHE A 91 -8.70 -9.16 -5.58
N ILE A 92 -8.82 -10.18 -6.44
CA ILE A 92 -10.09 -10.89 -6.68
C ILE A 92 -10.38 -11.90 -5.57
N GLN A 93 -9.36 -12.58 -5.05
CA GLN A 93 -9.54 -13.59 -3.99
C GLN A 93 -9.77 -12.97 -2.60
N LEU A 94 -9.30 -11.74 -2.36
CA LEU A 94 -9.52 -10.96 -1.13
C LEU A 94 -10.99 -10.87 -0.66
N PRO A 95 -11.95 -10.33 -1.44
CA PRO A 95 -13.34 -10.23 -0.99
C PRO A 95 -14.01 -11.60 -0.84
N ARG A 96 -13.49 -12.63 -1.52
CA ARG A 96 -13.96 -14.00 -1.36
C ARG A 96 -13.49 -14.60 -0.03
N SER A 97 -12.22 -14.39 0.35
CA SER A 97 -11.70 -14.90 1.62
C SER A 97 -12.41 -14.26 2.80
N THR A 98 -12.71 -12.95 2.76
CA THR A 98 -13.47 -12.25 3.81
C THR A 98 -14.93 -12.70 3.92
N THR A 99 -15.57 -13.04 2.80
CA THR A 99 -16.94 -13.59 2.79
C THR A 99 -16.97 -15.03 3.30
N CYS A 100 -16.01 -15.86 2.90
CA CYS A 100 -15.93 -17.27 3.29
C CYS A 100 -15.58 -17.48 4.77
N SER A 101 -14.83 -16.56 5.40
CA SER A 101 -14.54 -16.58 6.84
C SER A 101 -15.64 -15.98 7.72
N GLY A 102 -16.80 -15.64 7.14
CA GLY A 102 -17.94 -15.15 7.92
C GLY A 102 -17.72 -13.76 8.55
N ALA A 103 -16.96 -12.89 7.87
CA ALA A 103 -16.61 -11.53 8.30
C ALA A 103 -15.71 -11.41 9.54
N SER A 104 -15.14 -12.50 10.05
CA SER A 104 -14.20 -12.44 11.19
C SER A 104 -12.83 -11.82 10.82
N SER A 105 -12.46 -11.88 9.54
CA SER A 105 -11.23 -11.30 8.98
C SER A 105 -11.59 -10.20 7.98
N LEU A 106 -12.10 -9.07 8.47
CA LEU A 106 -12.30 -7.88 7.65
C LEU A 106 -10.94 -7.22 7.42
N CYS A 107 -10.51 -7.18 6.16
CA CYS A 107 -9.33 -6.43 5.72
C CYS A 107 -9.70 -4.94 5.56
N PRO A 108 -9.11 -4.01 6.33
CA PRO A 108 -9.29 -2.57 6.15
C PRO A 108 -8.48 -2.02 4.98
#